data_AF-A0A7S2JIM9-F1
#
_entry.id   AF-A0A7S2JIM9-F1
#
_cell.length_a   1.000
_cell.length_b   1.000
_cell.length_c   1.000
_cell.angle_alpha   90.00
_cell.angle_beta   90.00
_cell.angle_gamma   90.00
#
_symmetry.space_group_name_H-M   'P 1'
#
loop_
_entity.id
_entity.type
_entity.pdbx_description
1 polymer ?
#
loop_
_entity_poly.entity_id
_entity_poly.type
_entity_poly.pdbx_seq_one_letter_code
_entity_poly.pdbx_strand_id
1 'polypeptide(L)'
;ADEGHILVAFGPHVGITEEGKVGKVLRRGQSSCTAACGALRGAYNACRIGWTDRFSDDGSSFDIQMDFIRQWVSLHVEDISRAENPMALLAHRSYGMVRDMMLGSVNTDFGNGYLCLLGGITINLGEKCPDHFYPLTFELRKEGHETIDLLHEMKNIR
;
A
#
# COMPACT_ATOMS: atom_id res chain seq x y z
N ALA A 1 -18.35 20.29 -13.88
CA ALA A 1 -17.23 21.07 -13.34
C ALA A 1 -16.22 21.14 -14.46
N ASP A 2 -16.24 22.24 -15.20
CA ASP A 2 -15.39 22.38 -16.37
C ASP A 2 -13.97 22.73 -15.86
N GLU A 3 -12.96 22.02 -16.35
CA GLU A 3 -11.52 22.19 -16.03
C GLU A 3 -11.02 21.70 -14.66
N GLY A 4 -11.81 20.93 -13.90
CA GLY A 4 -11.33 20.31 -12.65
C GLY A 4 -10.20 19.30 -12.86
N HIS A 5 -9.39 19.07 -11.83
CA HIS A 5 -8.38 17.99 -11.79
C HIS A 5 -8.73 16.99 -10.70
N ILE A 6 -8.32 15.73 -10.87
CA ILE A 6 -8.52 14.66 -9.89
C ILE A 6 -7.17 14.34 -9.25
N LEU A 7 -7.10 14.32 -7.92
CA LEU A 7 -5.96 13.79 -7.18
C LEU A 7 -6.36 12.48 -6.50
N VAL A 8 -5.62 11.42 -6.76
CA VAL A 8 -5.74 10.14 -6.05
C VAL A 8 -4.47 9.88 -5.27
N ALA A 9 -4.56 9.89 -3.94
CA ALA A 9 -3.52 9.41 -3.06
C ALA A 9 -3.75 7.92 -2.74
N PHE A 10 -2.75 7.07 -2.94
CA PHE A 10 -2.90 5.63 -2.79
C PHE A 10 -1.65 4.94 -2.25
N GLY A 11 -1.84 3.73 -1.73
CA GLY A 11 -0.77 2.84 -1.33
C GLY A 11 -1.05 2.10 -0.03
N PRO A 12 -0.13 1.21 0.39
CA PRO A 12 -0.24 0.48 1.63
C PRO A 12 0.11 1.37 2.82
N HIS A 13 -0.04 0.81 4.02
CA HIS A 13 0.44 1.43 5.23
C HIS A 13 1.21 0.44 6.12
N VAL A 14 2.08 0.96 6.98
CA VAL A 14 2.83 0.19 7.97
C VAL A 14 2.94 0.97 9.26
N GLY A 15 2.74 0.29 10.40
CA GLY A 15 2.96 0.89 11.71
C GLY A 15 4.40 0.70 12.17
N ILE A 16 4.92 1.68 12.90
CA ILE A 16 6.19 1.59 13.62
C ILE A 16 5.92 1.97 15.08
N THR A 17 6.37 1.15 16.02
CA THR A 17 6.23 1.44 17.47
C THR A 17 7.21 2.52 17.92
N GLU A 18 7.02 3.07 19.12
CA GLU A 18 7.94 4.04 19.72
C GLU A 18 9.37 3.47 19.86
N GLU A 19 9.52 2.15 20.01
CA GLU A 19 10.81 1.45 20.06
C GLU A 19 11.39 1.12 18.67
N GLY A 20 10.78 1.62 17.59
CA GLY A 20 11.25 1.41 16.22
C GLY A 20 10.85 0.05 15.62
N LYS A 21 9.92 -0.70 16.22
CA LYS A 21 9.50 -2.00 15.69
C LYS A 21 8.49 -1.84 14.57
N VAL A 22 8.83 -2.32 13.37
CA VAL A 22 7.99 -2.25 12.17
C VAL A 22 6.89 -3.33 12.17
N GLY A 23 5.71 -2.98 11.66
CA GLY A 23 4.54 -3.86 11.48
C GLY A 23 3.51 -3.77 12.61
N LYS A 24 3.68 -2.85 13.55
CA LYS A 24 2.78 -2.63 14.69
C LYS A 24 2.73 -1.17 15.11
N VAL A 25 1.66 -0.78 15.78
CA VAL A 25 1.53 0.57 16.39
C VAL A 25 0.67 0.47 17.66
N LEU A 26 0.90 1.37 18.63
CA LEU A 26 0.01 1.55 19.78
C LEU A 26 -1.19 2.39 19.34
N ARG A 27 -2.39 1.82 19.42
CA ARG A 27 -3.63 2.54 19.12
C ARG A 27 -4.22 3.13 20.38
N ARG A 28 -4.85 4.29 20.26
CA ARG A 28 -5.54 4.95 21.38
C ARG A 28 -6.52 3.98 22.05
N GLY A 29 -6.44 3.89 23.38
CA GLY A 29 -7.28 3.00 24.18
C GLY A 29 -6.82 1.54 24.25
N GLN A 30 -5.74 1.14 23.57
CA GLN A 30 -5.14 -0.19 23.72
C GLN A 30 -3.99 -0.16 24.73
N SER A 31 -3.82 -1.24 25.47
CA SER A 31 -2.69 -1.43 26.40
C SER A 31 -1.43 -1.96 25.72
N SER A 32 -1.51 -2.35 24.45
CA SER A 32 -0.40 -2.96 23.72
C SER A 32 -0.45 -2.69 22.22
N CYS A 33 0.71 -2.75 21.56
CA CYS A 33 0.82 -2.55 20.12
C CYS A 33 0.21 -3.70 19.32
N THR A 34 -0.67 -3.37 18.37
CA THR A 34 -1.35 -4.32 17.47
C THR A 34 -0.84 -4.20 16.04
N ALA A 35 -1.23 -5.14 15.16
CA ALA A 35 -0.74 -5.20 13.78
C ALA A 35 -1.09 -3.95 12.96
N ALA A 36 -0.16 -3.51 12.12
CA ALA A 36 -0.35 -2.43 11.16
C ALA A 36 0.63 -2.58 9.97
N CYS A 37 0.20 -2.87 8.74
CA CYS A 37 -1.16 -3.21 8.32
C CYS A 37 -1.62 -4.59 8.85
N GLY A 38 -2.84 -4.67 9.37
CA GLY A 38 -3.42 -5.92 9.87
C GLY A 38 -3.60 -6.97 8.76
N ALA A 39 -4.07 -6.56 7.59
CA ALA A 39 -4.37 -7.47 6.49
C ALA A 39 -3.11 -8.13 5.91
N LEU A 40 -2.12 -7.33 5.49
CA LEU A 40 -0.85 -7.83 4.96
C LEU A 40 -0.13 -8.73 5.96
N ARG A 41 -0.10 -8.35 7.25
CA ARG A 41 0.55 -9.16 8.29
C ARG A 41 -0.22 -10.46 8.57
N GLY A 42 -1.55 -10.41 8.55
CA GLY A 42 -2.41 -11.59 8.66
C GLY A 42 -2.15 -12.58 7.52
N ALA A 43 -2.19 -12.08 6.28
CA ALA A 43 -1.89 -12.86 5.08
C ALA A 43 -0.48 -13.47 5.13
N TYR A 44 0.54 -12.67 5.48
CA TYR A 44 1.91 -13.14 5.62
C TYR A 44 2.05 -14.27 6.66
N ASN A 45 1.43 -14.12 7.83
CA ASN A 45 1.47 -15.16 8.86
C ASN A 45 0.76 -16.43 8.39
N ALA A 46 -0.38 -16.31 7.70
CA ALA A 46 -1.10 -17.46 7.14
C ALA A 46 -0.24 -18.21 6.12
N CYS A 47 0.37 -17.51 5.16
CA CYS A 47 1.27 -18.12 4.19
C CYS A 47 2.50 -18.76 4.87
N ARG A 48 3.06 -18.13 5.91
CA ARG A 48 4.19 -18.68 6.67
C ARG A 48 3.90 -20.02 7.35
N ILE A 49 2.66 -20.26 7.78
CA ILE A 49 2.26 -21.52 8.43
C ILE A 49 1.71 -22.54 7.43
N GLY A 50 1.91 -22.32 6.13
CA GLY A 50 1.56 -23.27 5.09
C GLY A 50 0.13 -23.12 4.55
N TRP A 51 -0.44 -21.91 4.54
CA TRP A 51 -1.65 -21.68 3.74
C TRP A 51 -1.35 -21.93 2.25
N THR A 52 -2.05 -22.90 1.65
CA THR A 52 -1.87 -23.33 0.26
C THR A 52 -3.12 -23.18 -0.61
N ASP A 53 -4.24 -22.78 -0.01
CA ASP A 53 -5.52 -22.76 -0.70
C ASP A 53 -5.52 -21.64 -1.74
N ARG A 54 -5.55 -21.97 -3.03
CA ARG A 54 -5.58 -20.94 -4.06
C ARG A 54 -7.03 -20.55 -4.25
N PHE A 55 -7.34 -19.29 -3.97
CA PHE A 55 -8.64 -18.67 -4.22
C PHE A 55 -9.21 -19.10 -5.59
N SER A 56 -10.41 -19.67 -5.58
CA SER A 56 -11.22 -19.84 -6.78
C SER A 56 -12.03 -18.56 -7.00
N ASP A 57 -11.90 -17.96 -8.19
CA ASP A 57 -12.69 -16.78 -8.60
C ASP A 57 -14.11 -17.16 -9.02
N ASP A 58 -14.74 -18.08 -8.28
CA ASP A 58 -16.11 -18.55 -8.49
C ASP A 58 -17.14 -17.79 -7.62
N GLY A 59 -16.67 -16.79 -6.87
CA GLY A 59 -17.49 -15.97 -5.97
C GLY A 59 -17.91 -16.67 -4.68
N SER A 60 -17.36 -17.85 -4.36
CA SER A 60 -17.73 -18.61 -3.16
C SER A 60 -17.12 -18.08 -1.86
N SER A 61 -16.07 -17.26 -1.94
CA SER A 61 -15.41 -16.71 -0.75
C SER A 61 -16.21 -15.59 -0.09
N PHE A 62 -16.31 -15.66 1.24
CA PHE A 62 -16.84 -14.58 2.07
C PHE A 62 -15.80 -13.49 2.37
N ASP A 63 -14.52 -13.67 2.00
CA ASP A 63 -13.41 -12.73 2.27
C ASP A 63 -12.47 -12.56 1.06
N ILE A 64 -13.07 -12.20 -0.09
CA ILE A 64 -12.39 -12.03 -1.38
C ILE A 64 -11.20 -11.05 -1.29
N GLN A 65 -11.31 -9.99 -0.47
CA GLN A 65 -10.21 -9.02 -0.31
C GLN A 65 -8.99 -9.65 0.35
N MET A 66 -9.19 -10.42 1.44
CA MET A 66 -8.08 -11.12 2.10
C MET A 66 -7.53 -12.24 1.23
N ASP A 67 -8.37 -12.93 0.46
CA ASP A 67 -7.93 -13.96 -0.49
C ASP A 67 -7.00 -13.39 -1.55
N PHE A 68 -7.38 -12.26 -2.16
CA PHE A 68 -6.54 -11.54 -3.11
C PHE A 68 -5.17 -11.21 -2.48
N ILE A 69 -5.17 -10.65 -1.26
CA ILE A 69 -3.93 -10.31 -0.55
C ILE A 69 -3.10 -11.56 -0.25
N ARG A 70 -3.71 -12.65 0.25
CA ARG A 70 -3.00 -13.91 0.54
C ARG A 70 -2.41 -14.55 -0.70
N GLN A 71 -3.16 -14.57 -1.81
CA GLN A 71 -2.68 -15.10 -3.07
C GLN A 71 -1.44 -14.33 -3.53
N TRP A 72 -1.48 -13.00 -3.48
CA TRP A 72 -0.32 -12.18 -3.82
C TRP A 72 0.85 -12.40 -2.85
N VAL A 73 0.61 -12.40 -1.53
CA VAL A 73 1.66 -12.60 -0.51
C VAL A 73 2.30 -13.99 -0.61
N SER A 74 1.54 -15.01 -1.02
CA SER A 74 2.05 -16.39 -1.16
C SER A 74 3.21 -16.49 -2.16
N LEU A 75 3.24 -15.62 -3.17
CA LEU A 75 4.30 -15.55 -4.18
C LEU A 75 5.57 -14.89 -3.65
N HIS A 76 5.52 -14.22 -2.50
CA HIS A 76 6.60 -13.42 -1.94
C HIS A 76 7.03 -13.84 -0.53
N VAL A 77 6.32 -14.80 0.08
CA VAL A 77 6.49 -15.15 1.51
C VAL A 77 7.91 -15.60 1.85
N GLU A 78 8.54 -16.37 0.96
CA GLU A 78 9.89 -16.90 1.16
C GLU A 78 10.93 -15.76 1.20
N ASP A 79 10.93 -14.90 0.17
CA ASP A 79 11.81 -13.72 0.11
C ASP A 79 11.61 -12.79 1.30
N ILE A 80 10.34 -12.52 1.65
CA ILE A 80 10.00 -11.66 2.79
C ILE A 80 10.53 -12.24 4.10
N SER A 81 10.48 -13.57 4.27
CA SER A 81 10.95 -14.25 5.47
C SER A 81 12.46 -14.19 5.70
N ARG A 82 13.24 -14.00 4.64
CA ARG A 82 14.71 -13.97 4.67
C ARG A 82 15.29 -12.56 4.82
N ALA A 83 14.45 -11.53 4.73
CA ALA A 83 14.89 -10.15 4.87
C ALA A 83 15.26 -9.79 6.30
N GLU A 84 16.20 -8.85 6.46
CA GLU A 84 16.58 -8.29 7.76
C GLU A 84 15.37 -7.72 8.52
N ASN A 85 14.49 -7.01 7.80
CA ASN A 85 13.22 -6.53 8.34
C ASN A 85 12.06 -7.00 7.44
N PRO A 86 11.45 -8.16 7.74
CA PRO A 86 10.36 -8.73 6.95
C PRO A 86 9.16 -7.78 6.81
N MET A 87 8.81 -7.02 7.85
CA MET A 87 7.63 -6.14 7.82
C MET A 87 7.88 -4.88 6.98
N ALA A 88 9.09 -4.35 6.99
CA ALA A 88 9.47 -3.26 6.08
C ALA A 88 9.45 -3.74 4.62
N LEU A 89 10.04 -4.92 4.34
CA LEU A 89 10.04 -5.47 2.98
C LEU A 89 8.61 -5.80 2.50
N LEU A 90 7.76 -6.36 3.37
CA LEU A 90 6.35 -6.62 3.07
C LEU A 90 5.62 -5.33 2.68
N ALA A 91 5.83 -4.23 3.42
CA ALA A 91 5.24 -2.93 3.10
C ALA A 91 5.72 -2.41 1.73
N HIS A 92 7.03 -2.43 1.47
CA HIS A 92 7.60 -2.01 0.19
C HIS A 92 7.11 -2.85 -1.00
N ARG A 93 7.07 -4.18 -0.86
CA ARG A 93 6.58 -5.06 -1.93
C ARG A 93 5.09 -4.84 -2.16
N SER A 94 4.30 -4.66 -1.11
CA SER A 94 2.86 -4.41 -1.23
C SER A 94 2.52 -3.10 -1.93
N TYR A 95 3.44 -2.13 -1.95
CA TYR A 95 3.28 -0.94 -2.78
C TYR A 95 3.19 -1.30 -4.27
N GLY A 96 4.02 -2.24 -4.74
CA GLY A 96 3.94 -2.75 -6.10
C GLY A 96 2.56 -3.33 -6.42
N MET A 97 2.02 -4.17 -5.54
CA MET A 97 0.65 -4.72 -5.66
C MET A 97 -0.40 -3.62 -5.82
N VAL A 98 -0.42 -2.64 -4.90
CA VAL A 98 -1.43 -1.57 -4.92
C VAL A 98 -1.25 -0.66 -6.13
N ARG A 99 0.01 -0.34 -6.50
CA ARG A 99 0.31 0.46 -7.68
C ARG A 99 -0.17 -0.21 -8.95
N ASP A 100 0.15 -1.49 -9.15
CA ASP A 100 -0.21 -2.21 -10.38
C ASP A 100 -1.75 -2.29 -10.53
N MET A 101 -2.47 -2.51 -9.42
CA MET A 101 -3.94 -2.44 -9.40
C MET A 101 -4.48 -1.04 -9.71
N MET A 102 -3.88 0.02 -9.15
CA MET A 102 -4.29 1.40 -9.45
C MET A 102 -4.06 1.72 -10.92
N LEU A 103 -2.87 1.42 -11.45
CA LEU A 103 -2.51 1.69 -12.84
C LEU A 103 -3.39 0.91 -13.82
N GLY A 104 -3.75 -0.34 -13.50
CA GLY A 104 -4.70 -1.12 -14.28
C GLY A 104 -6.13 -0.57 -14.27
N SER A 105 -6.45 0.30 -13.31
CA SER A 105 -7.77 0.94 -13.17
C SER A 105 -7.80 2.40 -13.65
N VAL A 106 -6.66 2.94 -14.11
CA VAL A 106 -6.57 4.33 -14.59
C VAL A 106 -7.43 4.50 -15.85
N ASN A 107 -8.28 5.51 -15.83
CA ASN A 107 -9.01 6.00 -17.00
C ASN A 107 -8.88 7.53 -17.05
N THR A 108 -8.42 8.06 -18.19
CA THR A 108 -8.27 9.51 -18.45
C THR A 108 -9.43 10.12 -19.25
N ASP A 109 -10.40 9.31 -19.67
CA ASP A 109 -11.60 9.74 -20.37
C ASP A 109 -12.67 10.28 -19.41
N PHE A 110 -12.38 11.45 -18.82
CA PHE A 110 -13.30 12.14 -17.91
C PHE A 110 -13.34 13.67 -18.10
N GLY A 111 -12.84 14.16 -19.24
CA GLY A 111 -12.81 15.58 -19.59
C GLY A 111 -11.39 16.10 -19.80
N ASN A 112 -11.19 17.41 -19.64
CA ASN A 112 -9.95 18.08 -20.05
C ASN A 112 -8.91 18.26 -18.92
N GLY A 113 -9.21 17.74 -17.73
CA GLY A 113 -8.37 17.85 -16.54
C GLY A 113 -7.24 16.82 -16.48
N TYR A 114 -6.34 17.01 -15.52
CA TYR A 114 -5.33 16.02 -15.17
C TYR A 114 -5.87 15.02 -14.14
N LEU A 115 -5.49 13.75 -14.31
CA LEU A 115 -5.44 12.76 -13.25
C LEU A 115 -4.06 12.81 -12.59
N CYS A 116 -4.02 13.25 -11.35
CA CYS A 116 -2.84 13.28 -10.52
C CYS A 116 -2.80 12.04 -9.61
N LEU A 117 -1.74 11.25 -9.70
CA LEU A 117 -1.54 10.03 -8.94
C LEU A 117 -0.39 10.23 -7.95
N LEU A 118 -0.71 10.20 -6.65
CA LEU A 118 0.28 10.28 -5.56
C LEU A 118 0.33 8.94 -4.82
N GLY A 119 1.30 8.11 -5.19
CA GLY A 119 1.50 6.77 -4.63
C GLY A 119 2.63 6.75 -3.60
N GLY A 120 2.43 6.06 -2.48
CA GLY A 120 3.48 5.88 -1.48
C GLY A 120 3.09 4.96 -0.34
N ILE A 121 3.93 4.90 0.69
CA ILE A 121 3.70 4.09 1.89
C ILE A 121 3.35 5.04 3.03
N THR A 122 2.16 4.87 3.62
CA THR A 122 1.80 5.59 4.84
C THR A 122 2.47 4.93 6.05
N ILE A 123 3.16 5.70 6.87
CA ILE A 123 3.88 5.24 8.06
C ILE A 123 3.16 5.76 9.29
N ASN A 124 2.53 4.86 10.05
CA ASN A 124 1.80 5.20 11.27
C ASN A 124 2.71 5.11 12.50
N LEU A 125 2.87 6.20 13.24
CA LEU A 125 3.78 6.28 14.39
C LEU A 125 3.08 6.31 15.76
N GLY A 126 1.74 6.38 15.77
CA GLY A 126 0.94 6.39 17.00
C GLY A 126 0.70 7.81 17.52
N GLU A 127 0.01 7.91 18.66
CA GLU A 127 -0.57 9.20 19.12
C GLU A 127 0.45 10.30 19.42
N LYS A 128 1.70 9.93 19.78
CA LYS A 128 2.73 10.89 20.19
C LYS A 128 3.55 11.46 19.03
N CYS A 129 3.45 10.87 17.84
CA CYS A 129 4.31 11.19 16.71
C CYS A 129 3.44 11.41 15.45
N PRO A 130 3.69 12.45 14.65
CA PRO A 130 2.96 12.64 13.41
C PRO A 130 3.24 11.47 12.45
N ASP A 131 2.20 10.99 11.78
CA ASP A 131 2.34 10.01 10.71
C ASP A 131 3.16 10.61 9.56
N HIS A 132 3.85 9.74 8.83
CA HIS A 132 4.67 10.12 7.68
C HIS A 132 4.15 9.45 6.41
N PHE A 133 4.55 9.98 5.26
CA PHE A 133 4.27 9.38 3.97
C PHE A 133 5.58 9.26 3.19
N TYR A 134 5.88 8.06 2.70
CA TYR A 134 7.05 7.80 1.88
C TYR A 134 6.64 7.71 0.40
N PRO A 135 6.81 8.79 -0.40
CA PRO A 135 6.34 8.84 -1.77
C PRO A 135 7.19 7.97 -2.70
N LEU A 136 6.52 7.27 -3.60
CA LEU A 136 7.12 6.35 -4.58
C LEU A 136 6.60 6.56 -6.00
N THR A 137 5.46 7.25 -6.17
CA THR A 137 4.92 7.70 -7.46
C THR A 137 4.32 9.08 -7.27
N PHE A 138 4.60 10.00 -8.20
CA PHE A 138 3.89 11.26 -8.30
C PHE A 138 3.77 11.64 -9.77
N GLU A 139 2.61 11.44 -10.36
CA GLU A 139 2.43 11.54 -11.82
C GLU A 139 1.21 12.38 -12.18
N LEU A 140 1.31 13.15 -13.28
CA LEU A 140 0.15 13.75 -13.95
C LEU A 140 -0.12 13.01 -15.26
N ARG A 141 -1.38 12.63 -15.46
CA ARG A 141 -1.85 11.91 -16.65
C ARG A 141 -3.04 12.64 -17.26
N LYS A 142 -3.09 12.67 -18.60
CA LYS A 142 -4.19 13.27 -19.36
C LYS A 142 -4.30 12.57 -20.72
N GLU A 143 -5.52 12.41 -21.21
CA GLU A 143 -5.79 11.77 -22.50
C GLU A 143 -5.04 12.47 -23.63
N GLY A 144 -4.33 11.71 -24.47
CA GLY A 144 -3.53 12.23 -25.58
C GLY A 144 -2.24 12.97 -25.21
N HIS A 145 -1.85 12.99 -23.93
CA HIS A 145 -0.60 13.59 -23.47
C HIS A 145 0.32 12.54 -22.83
N GLU A 146 1.64 12.77 -22.92
CA GLU A 146 2.62 11.96 -22.18
C GLU A 146 2.45 12.11 -20.66
N THR A 147 2.78 11.05 -19.91
CA THR A 147 2.77 11.10 -18.45
C THR A 147 3.90 11.99 -17.95
N ILE A 148 3.59 12.91 -17.04
CA ILE A 148 4.56 13.80 -16.40
C ILE A 148 4.91 13.22 -15.03
N ASP A 149 6.18 12.86 -14.81
CA ASP A 149 6.69 12.41 -13.51
C ASP A 149 7.21 13.59 -12.68
N LEU A 150 6.58 13.82 -11.54
CA LEU A 150 6.86 14.87 -10.58
C LEU A 150 7.50 14.34 -9.28
N LEU A 151 7.86 13.06 -9.19
CA LEU A 151 8.37 12.48 -7.94
C LEU A 151 9.63 13.19 -7.42
N HIS A 152 10.45 13.72 -8.32
CA HIS A 152 11.64 14.49 -7.96
C HIS A 152 11.33 15.79 -7.21
N GLU A 153 10.17 16.43 -7.47
CA GLU A 153 9.74 17.65 -6.79
C GLU A 153 9.43 17.42 -5.31
N MET A 154 8.98 16.21 -4.95
CA MET A 154 8.69 15.82 -3.57
C MET A 154 9.95 15.77 -2.68
N LYS A 155 11.13 15.58 -3.27
CA LYS A 155 12.41 15.53 -2.53
C LYS A 155 12.90 16.90 -2.07
N ASN A 156 12.33 17.98 -2.62
CA ASN A 156 12.71 19.35 -2.34
C ASN A 156 11.83 20.02 -1.27
N ILE A 157 10.75 19.35 -0.83
CA ILE A 157 9.86 19.83 0.21
C ILE A 157 10.48 19.44 1.57
N ARG A 158 11.12 20.42 2.22
CA ARG A 158 11.66 20.28 3.58
C ARG A 158 10.60 20.61 4.63
#